data_AF-A0A7V0YVL9-F1
#
_entry.id   AF-A0A7V0YVL9-F1
#
_cell.length_a   1.000
_cell.length_b   1.000
_cell.length_c   1.000
_cell.angle_alpha   90.00
_cell.angle_beta   90.00
_cell.angle_gamma   90.00
#
_symmetry.space_group_name_H-M   'P 1'
#
loop_
_entity.id
_entity.type
_entity.pdbx_description
1 polymer ?
#
loop_
_entity_poly.entity_id
_entity_poly.type
_entity_poly.pdbx_seq_one_letter_code
_entity_poly.pdbx_strand_id
1 'polypeptide(L)'
;LLSDTDNQGLMEFCNLLDNITNMKYKEVIDRLSERNITLPYELSDIIYQLNFTNKIIDFESYAELAYCIENMEIEIDTNKNGVLLVSCKSSAYVDRPVCFYVGLDTSWDRESKSETIDNDAEEKKGIDLFQILIQQGMIRYYLVSTIKDNQPVIPCYYFNILFGREIGSFISDPIFNAQRIRNSQNTDEKMLLKDNIKVEQNVIFKYFSQSRLNDFVACPKRYMYGNLTFSEQKDLLLKGNLFHEFASFYIIYPDVFKELGIDFFVDYMIKEYKKMVDEAVLDIERSKFKVGLKNLCSYIDSLSIDKDINLPSHVKADMENRFAKLLGLTSEGTNTELKFVDDEIHIDGIFDLMVNNVTIVDHKSGDKPKSKSEIVKKSHICPKDEPDYQAKLYILEMRKNNPSDLEFIYNYFMADYENVIDGKNDVTGELVTIKYYHKDFNEFITTTDGIELLSSTSDKRKGIIEKIGHNNIIQFFMENPIPREMQFDDDLLLNSDYRESFCSCLSNFVNSRSKNIFEDIADILKGIVMIRNANARNIKTVYFFKDDIDEFEEFLIEKYNEVLSYINDNFPFKPINRNSCDECNYSDICLRRYKT
;
A
#
# COMPACT_ATOMS: atom_id res chain seq x y z
N LEU A 1 13.19 -38.31 -29.25
CA LEU A 1 11.84 -38.12 -29.83
C LEU A 1 12.00 -37.06 -30.90
N LEU A 2 12.41 -37.37 -32.13
CA LEU A 2 11.56 -37.99 -33.16
C LEU A 2 12.46 -38.69 -34.18
N SER A 3 12.28 -39.99 -34.32
CA SER A 3 12.70 -40.76 -35.51
C SER A 3 11.44 -41.39 -36.09
N ASP A 4 11.34 -41.32 -37.42
CA ASP A 4 10.42 -42.05 -38.28
C ASP A 4 8.93 -41.67 -38.23
N THR A 5 8.63 -40.59 -38.95
CA THR A 5 7.56 -40.56 -39.97
C THR A 5 7.96 -39.48 -40.99
N ASP A 6 7.76 -39.76 -42.28
CA ASP A 6 8.06 -38.88 -43.42
C ASP A 6 7.60 -37.44 -43.19
N ASN A 7 8.49 -36.62 -42.64
CA ASN A 7 8.22 -35.20 -42.45
C ASN A 7 8.70 -34.47 -43.69
N GLN A 8 8.23 -34.92 -44.87
CA GLN A 8 8.49 -34.29 -46.15
C GLN A 8 8.16 -32.79 -46.07
N GLY A 9 7.08 -32.43 -45.39
CA GLY A 9 6.73 -31.04 -45.11
C GLY A 9 7.80 -30.27 -44.33
N LEU A 10 8.42 -30.89 -43.31
CA LEU A 10 9.50 -30.29 -42.50
C LEU A 10 10.81 -30.19 -43.29
N MET A 11 11.22 -31.25 -43.98
CA MET A 11 12.43 -31.24 -44.82
C MET A 11 12.32 -30.22 -45.96
N GLU A 12 11.15 -30.11 -46.58
CA GLU A 12 10.92 -29.11 -47.61
C GLU A 12 10.80 -27.68 -47.03
N PHE A 13 10.34 -27.52 -45.77
CA PHE A 13 10.36 -26.23 -45.07
C PHE A 13 11.80 -25.82 -44.68
N CYS A 14 12.61 -26.76 -44.18
CA CYS A 14 14.04 -26.55 -43.99
C CYS A 14 14.73 -26.18 -45.31
N ASN A 15 14.42 -26.87 -46.41
CA ASN A 15 14.93 -26.51 -47.73
C ASN A 15 14.46 -25.11 -48.20
N LEU A 16 13.24 -24.68 -47.84
CA LEU A 16 12.77 -23.32 -48.11
C LEU A 16 13.61 -22.30 -47.32
N LEU A 17 13.83 -22.53 -46.03
CA LEU A 17 14.64 -21.66 -45.17
C LEU A 17 16.11 -21.61 -45.60
N ASP A 18 16.70 -22.75 -45.96
CA ASP A 18 18.10 -22.85 -46.41
C ASP A 18 18.34 -22.11 -47.73
N ASN A 19 17.31 -21.98 -48.56
CA ASN A 19 17.39 -21.32 -49.87
C ASN A 19 16.69 -19.95 -49.90
N ILE A 20 16.17 -19.47 -48.76
CA ILE A 20 15.37 -18.24 -48.72
C ILE A 20 16.17 -17.04 -49.23
N THR A 21 17.47 -17.03 -48.96
CA THR A 21 18.39 -15.94 -49.34
C THR A 21 18.71 -15.88 -50.85
N ASN A 22 18.27 -16.87 -51.61
CA ASN A 22 18.40 -16.92 -53.07
C ASN A 22 17.04 -16.77 -53.78
N MET A 23 15.96 -16.53 -53.04
CA MET A 23 14.61 -16.39 -53.57
C MET A 23 14.16 -14.94 -53.55
N LYS A 24 13.21 -14.62 -54.43
CA LYS A 24 12.49 -13.34 -54.36
C LYS A 24 11.38 -13.40 -53.32
N TYR A 25 11.01 -12.25 -52.76
CA TYR A 25 9.87 -12.16 -51.83
C TYR A 25 8.60 -12.80 -52.41
N LYS A 26 8.30 -12.55 -53.70
CA LYS A 26 7.16 -13.19 -54.39
C LYS A 26 7.24 -14.71 -54.41
N GLU A 27 8.41 -15.27 -54.69
CA GLU A 27 8.60 -16.71 -54.81
C GLU A 27 8.38 -17.42 -53.46
N VAL A 28 8.77 -16.76 -52.36
CA VAL A 28 8.50 -17.25 -51.00
C VAL A 28 7.01 -17.18 -50.68
N ILE A 29 6.34 -16.07 -50.99
CA ILE A 29 4.88 -15.90 -50.80
C ILE A 29 4.10 -16.95 -51.59
N ASP A 30 4.48 -17.18 -52.86
CA ASP A 30 3.83 -18.16 -53.73
C ASP A 30 4.01 -19.59 -53.17
N ARG A 31 5.23 -19.96 -52.73
CA ARG A 31 5.50 -21.27 -52.11
C ARG A 31 4.78 -21.50 -50.78
N LEU A 32 4.62 -20.46 -49.96
CA LEU A 32 3.82 -20.52 -48.74
C LEU A 32 2.33 -20.70 -49.07
N SER A 33 1.84 -19.99 -50.10
CA SER A 33 0.46 -20.09 -50.56
C SER A 33 0.13 -21.47 -51.14
N GLU A 34 1.05 -22.08 -51.91
CA GLU A 34 0.95 -23.47 -52.39
C GLU A 34 0.79 -24.49 -51.24
N ARG A 35 1.17 -24.12 -50.01
CA ARG A 35 1.09 -24.92 -48.78
C ARG A 35 -0.13 -24.60 -47.91
N ASN A 36 -1.09 -23.82 -48.40
CA ASN A 36 -2.19 -23.25 -47.60
C ASN A 36 -1.71 -22.38 -46.43
N ILE A 37 -0.49 -21.83 -46.50
CA ILE A 37 0.00 -20.83 -45.54
C ILE A 37 -0.25 -19.46 -46.15
N THR A 38 -1.41 -18.89 -45.85
CA THR A 38 -1.73 -17.51 -46.23
C THR A 38 -1.06 -16.54 -45.27
N LEU A 39 -0.19 -15.69 -45.82
CA LEU A 39 0.27 -14.50 -45.13
C LEU A 39 -0.89 -13.49 -45.01
N PRO A 40 -0.86 -12.59 -44.01
CA PRO A 40 -1.79 -11.47 -43.96
C PRO A 40 -1.78 -10.72 -45.29
N TYR A 41 -2.96 -10.40 -45.80
CA TYR A 41 -3.11 -9.68 -47.09
C TYR A 41 -2.32 -8.37 -47.06
N GLU A 42 -2.30 -7.71 -45.92
CA GLU A 42 -1.62 -6.45 -45.65
C GLU A 42 -0.11 -6.59 -45.85
N LEU A 43 0.50 -7.68 -45.39
CA LEU A 43 1.93 -7.94 -45.59
C LEU A 43 2.25 -8.14 -47.08
N SER A 44 1.37 -8.84 -47.80
CA SER A 44 1.53 -9.05 -49.24
C SER A 44 1.34 -7.75 -50.03
N ASP A 45 0.40 -6.92 -49.61
CA ASP A 45 0.15 -5.61 -50.23
C ASP A 45 1.33 -4.65 -49.98
N ILE A 46 1.90 -4.61 -48.77
CA ILE A 46 3.09 -3.80 -48.47
C ILE A 46 4.30 -4.24 -49.30
N ILE A 47 4.56 -5.55 -49.39
CA ILE A 47 5.65 -6.09 -50.23
C ILE A 47 5.45 -5.74 -51.71
N TYR A 48 4.19 -5.62 -52.15
CA TYR A 48 3.84 -5.15 -53.49
C TYR A 48 4.05 -3.64 -53.65
N GLN A 49 3.43 -2.82 -52.78
CA GLN A 49 3.50 -1.36 -52.80
C GLN A 49 4.93 -0.83 -52.69
N LEU A 50 5.75 -1.46 -51.85
CA LEU A 50 7.16 -1.09 -51.66
C LEU A 50 8.09 -1.67 -52.74
N ASN A 51 7.55 -2.31 -53.78
CA ASN A 51 8.31 -2.94 -54.87
C ASN A 51 9.34 -4.01 -54.42
N PHE A 52 9.12 -4.65 -53.26
CA PHE A 52 9.95 -5.75 -52.76
C PHE A 52 9.65 -7.08 -53.43
N THR A 53 8.49 -7.20 -54.09
CA THR A 53 8.03 -8.41 -54.79
C THR A 53 9.12 -9.09 -55.63
N ASN A 54 9.92 -8.30 -56.37
CA ASN A 54 10.97 -8.81 -57.26
C ASN A 54 12.39 -8.75 -56.69
N LYS A 55 12.58 -8.22 -55.47
CA LYS A 55 13.89 -8.17 -54.79
C LYS A 55 14.24 -9.57 -54.27
N ILE A 56 15.51 -9.94 -54.38
CA ILE A 56 16.06 -11.14 -53.74
C ILE A 56 16.10 -10.87 -52.23
N ILE A 57 15.74 -11.86 -51.42
CA ILE A 57 15.83 -11.77 -49.97
C ILE A 57 17.30 -11.89 -49.59
N ASP A 58 17.88 -10.81 -49.08
CA ASP A 58 19.21 -10.77 -48.50
C ASP A 58 19.16 -9.89 -47.25
N PHE A 59 20.29 -9.76 -46.54
CA PHE A 59 20.31 -8.97 -45.32
C PHE A 59 19.93 -7.50 -45.57
N GLU A 60 20.35 -6.92 -46.69
CA GLU A 60 20.12 -5.51 -47.01
C GLU A 60 18.65 -5.24 -47.33
N SER A 61 18.05 -6.04 -48.22
CA SER A 61 16.62 -5.95 -48.55
C SER A 61 15.73 -6.34 -47.37
N TYR A 62 16.13 -7.29 -46.53
CA TYR A 62 15.40 -7.62 -45.30
C TYR A 62 15.43 -6.46 -44.31
N ALA A 63 16.61 -5.87 -44.07
CA ALA A 63 16.75 -4.71 -43.19
C ALA A 63 15.97 -3.50 -43.73
N GLU A 64 15.96 -3.30 -45.05
CA GLU A 64 15.18 -2.24 -45.71
C GLU A 64 13.67 -2.46 -45.54
N LEU A 65 13.18 -3.70 -45.73
CA LEU A 65 11.77 -4.03 -45.52
C LEU A 65 11.37 -3.91 -44.04
N ALA A 66 12.21 -4.40 -43.12
CA ALA A 66 11.99 -4.29 -41.68
C ALA A 66 11.95 -2.81 -41.25
N TYR A 67 12.89 -2.01 -41.74
CA TYR A 67 12.90 -0.56 -41.51
C TYR A 67 11.63 0.10 -42.05
N CYS A 68 11.16 -0.25 -43.25
CA CYS A 68 9.91 0.27 -43.79
C CYS A 68 8.70 -0.14 -42.93
N ILE A 69 8.64 -1.37 -42.43
CA ILE A 69 7.54 -1.83 -41.58
C ILE A 69 7.57 -1.15 -40.21
N GLU A 70 8.76 -0.96 -39.62
CA GLU A 70 8.92 -0.35 -38.30
C GLU A 70 8.70 1.17 -38.31
N ASN A 71 9.01 1.84 -39.42
CA ASN A 71 9.01 3.32 -39.51
C ASN A 71 7.89 3.92 -40.36
N MET A 72 7.18 3.12 -41.17
CA MET A 72 5.98 3.61 -41.85
C MET A 72 4.74 3.30 -41.03
N GLU A 73 3.86 4.30 -40.87
CA GLU A 73 2.50 4.12 -40.34
C GLU A 73 1.68 3.28 -41.34
N ILE A 74 1.80 1.96 -41.28
CA ILE A 74 0.99 1.03 -42.07
C ILE A 74 -0.40 0.98 -41.45
N GLU A 75 -1.38 1.58 -42.11
CA GLU A 75 -2.79 1.47 -41.73
C GLU A 75 -3.30 0.05 -42.04
N ILE A 76 -3.51 -0.75 -40.99
CA ILE A 76 -4.10 -2.08 -41.10
C ILE A 76 -5.62 -1.91 -41.15
N ASP A 77 -6.22 -2.09 -42.33
CA ASP A 77 -7.67 -2.07 -42.47
C ASP A 77 -8.29 -3.35 -41.89
N THR A 78 -8.52 -3.33 -40.57
CA THR A 78 -9.22 -4.44 -39.93
C THR A 78 -10.71 -4.35 -40.23
N ASN A 79 -11.23 -5.30 -41.01
CA ASN A 79 -12.66 -5.54 -41.22
C ASN A 79 -13.35 -6.07 -39.94
N LYS A 80 -13.19 -5.36 -38.81
CA LYS A 80 -13.84 -5.66 -37.53
C LYS A 80 -15.05 -4.75 -37.37
N ASN A 81 -16.23 -5.37 -37.26
CA ASN A 81 -17.43 -4.68 -36.80
C ASN A 81 -17.24 -4.31 -35.31
N GLY A 82 -17.21 -3.01 -34.98
CA GLY A 82 -17.04 -2.55 -33.60
C GLY A 82 -16.65 -1.08 -33.49
N VAL A 83 -16.39 -0.63 -32.26
CA VAL A 83 -15.80 0.68 -31.98
C VAL A 83 -14.31 0.61 -32.27
N LEU A 84 -13.83 1.52 -33.13
CA LEU A 84 -12.42 1.64 -33.44
C LEU A 84 -11.74 2.52 -32.39
N LEU A 85 -10.75 1.97 -31.68
CA LEU A 85 -9.88 2.71 -30.76
C LEU A 85 -8.54 2.94 -31.44
N VAL A 86 -8.15 4.20 -31.58
CA VAL A 86 -6.93 4.60 -32.30
C VAL A 86 -6.15 5.58 -31.46
N SER A 87 -4.82 5.48 -31.47
CA SER A 87 -3.95 6.48 -30.86
C SER A 87 -3.81 7.69 -31.80
N CYS A 88 -3.89 8.89 -31.25
CA CYS A 88 -3.67 10.14 -31.99
C CYS A 88 -2.24 10.27 -32.54
N LYS A 89 -1.28 9.49 -32.01
CA LYS A 89 0.11 9.48 -32.47
C LYS A 89 0.34 8.54 -33.67
N SER A 90 -0.53 7.56 -33.89
CA SER A 90 -0.31 6.49 -34.89
C SER A 90 -1.19 6.58 -36.13
N SER A 91 -2.15 7.50 -36.16
CA SER A 91 -3.06 7.63 -37.30
C SER A 91 -3.55 9.08 -37.43
N ALA A 92 -3.53 9.60 -38.66
CA ALA A 92 -4.03 10.94 -38.97
C ALA A 92 -5.47 10.94 -39.48
N TYR A 93 -5.97 9.80 -39.95
CA TYR A 93 -7.28 9.65 -40.55
C TYR A 93 -8.13 8.63 -39.77
N VAL A 94 -9.36 9.04 -39.44
CA VAL A 94 -10.36 8.18 -38.79
C VAL A 94 -11.62 8.29 -39.64
N ASP A 95 -11.72 7.46 -40.68
CA ASP A 95 -12.88 7.40 -41.58
C ASP A 95 -14.07 6.75 -40.89
N ARG A 96 -14.63 7.44 -39.89
CA ARG A 96 -15.80 6.99 -39.13
C ARG A 96 -16.82 8.12 -39.03
N PRO A 97 -18.12 7.84 -39.18
CA PRO A 97 -19.16 8.87 -39.16
C PRO A 97 -19.31 9.55 -37.81
N VAL A 98 -18.97 8.86 -36.70
CA VAL A 98 -19.01 9.39 -35.34
C VAL A 98 -17.64 9.23 -34.70
N CYS A 99 -17.03 10.33 -34.27
CA CYS A 99 -15.71 10.35 -33.64
C CYS A 99 -15.78 10.92 -32.22
N PHE A 100 -15.17 10.21 -31.27
CA PHE A 100 -14.97 10.66 -29.89
C PHE A 100 -13.48 10.94 -29.68
N TYR A 101 -13.12 12.20 -29.48
CA TYR A 101 -11.76 12.63 -29.16
C TYR A 101 -11.63 12.74 -27.65
N VAL A 102 -10.72 11.96 -27.05
CA VAL A 102 -10.59 11.84 -25.59
C VAL A 102 -9.23 12.36 -25.14
N GLY A 103 -9.23 13.22 -24.12
CA GLY A 103 -8.02 13.62 -23.40
C GLY A 103 -7.06 14.45 -24.25
N LEU A 104 -7.54 15.53 -24.87
CA LEU A 104 -6.78 16.48 -25.73
C LEU A 104 -5.72 17.31 -24.97
N ASP A 105 -5.09 16.73 -23.95
CA ASP A 105 -4.05 17.36 -23.15
C ASP A 105 -2.68 17.30 -23.86
N THR A 106 -1.62 17.66 -23.14
CA THR A 106 -0.22 17.66 -23.65
C THR A 106 0.25 16.30 -24.17
N SER A 107 -0.43 15.18 -23.84
CA SER A 107 -0.09 13.88 -24.39
C SER A 107 -0.34 13.76 -25.91
N TRP A 108 -1.11 14.68 -26.50
CA TRP A 108 -1.35 14.76 -27.95
C TRP A 108 -0.21 15.38 -28.72
N ASP A 109 0.75 16.00 -28.04
CA ASP A 109 1.94 16.55 -28.66
C ASP A 109 2.82 15.40 -29.19
N ARG A 110 3.25 15.49 -30.46
CA ARG A 110 4.22 14.55 -31.04
C ARG A 110 5.63 14.97 -30.62
N GLU A 111 6.32 14.12 -29.86
CA GLU A 111 7.72 14.34 -29.49
C GLU A 111 8.63 14.09 -30.69
N SER A 112 9.57 15.00 -30.96
CA SER A 112 10.66 14.74 -31.91
C SER A 112 11.76 13.91 -31.23
N LYS A 113 12.13 12.78 -31.82
CA LYS A 113 13.06 11.80 -31.21
C LYS A 113 14.49 11.86 -31.76
N SER A 114 14.93 12.96 -32.38
CA SER A 114 16.25 12.99 -33.02
C SER A 114 16.83 14.39 -33.19
N GLU A 115 18.09 14.60 -32.77
CA GLU A 115 18.87 15.82 -33.03
C GLU A 115 19.22 16.04 -34.52
N THR A 116 18.99 15.04 -35.38
CA THR A 116 19.30 15.07 -36.81
C THR A 116 18.11 15.45 -37.72
N ILE A 117 16.94 15.75 -37.16
CA ILE A 117 15.73 16.08 -37.91
C ILE A 117 15.40 17.58 -37.75
N ASP A 118 14.88 18.18 -38.82
CA ASP A 118 14.36 19.54 -38.79
C ASP A 118 13.10 19.59 -37.90
N ASN A 119 13.30 20.03 -36.66
CA ASN A 119 12.23 20.13 -35.65
C ASN A 119 11.09 21.05 -36.10
N ASP A 120 11.38 22.12 -36.85
CA ASP A 120 10.36 23.05 -37.33
C ASP A 120 9.47 22.38 -38.39
N ALA A 121 10.06 21.54 -39.24
CA ALA A 121 9.33 20.77 -40.24
C ALA A 121 8.45 19.67 -39.61
N GLU A 122 8.94 18.97 -38.59
CA GLU A 122 8.17 17.95 -37.87
C GLU A 122 7.07 18.55 -36.99
N GLU A 123 7.31 19.69 -36.35
CA GLU A 123 6.28 20.41 -35.61
C GLU A 123 5.16 20.86 -36.56
N LYS A 124 5.51 21.42 -37.72
CA LYS A 124 4.54 21.81 -38.75
C LYS A 124 3.70 20.62 -39.24
N LYS A 125 4.35 19.48 -39.48
CA LYS A 125 3.69 18.24 -39.85
C LYS A 125 2.76 17.74 -38.73
N GLY A 126 3.21 17.80 -37.48
CA GLY A 126 2.40 17.46 -36.30
C GLY A 126 1.14 18.32 -36.19
N ILE A 127 1.26 19.63 -36.41
CA ILE A 127 0.14 20.57 -36.44
C ILE A 127 -0.84 20.24 -37.57
N ASP A 128 -0.33 19.96 -38.78
CA ASP A 128 -1.17 19.63 -39.94
C ASP A 128 -1.96 18.33 -39.69
N LEU A 129 -1.30 17.29 -39.19
CA LEU A 129 -1.95 16.02 -38.85
C LEU A 129 -2.96 16.18 -37.71
N PHE A 130 -2.63 16.97 -36.69
CA PHE A 130 -3.56 17.29 -35.61
C PHE A 130 -4.81 17.99 -36.12
N GLN A 131 -4.68 19.01 -36.97
CA GLN A 131 -5.81 19.72 -37.58
C GLN A 131 -6.69 18.77 -38.40
N ILE A 132 -6.08 17.92 -39.22
CA ILE A 132 -6.80 16.93 -40.04
C ILE A 132 -7.57 15.98 -39.13
N LEU A 133 -6.91 15.44 -38.10
CA LEU A 133 -7.47 14.43 -37.21
C LEU A 133 -8.67 14.96 -36.44
N ILE A 134 -8.56 16.12 -35.78
CA ILE A 134 -9.64 16.68 -34.94
C ILE A 134 -10.87 17.10 -35.76
N GLN A 135 -10.74 17.21 -37.09
CA GLN A 135 -11.84 17.56 -37.98
C GLN A 135 -12.57 16.34 -38.56
N GLN A 136 -12.04 15.12 -38.39
CA GLN A 136 -12.64 13.90 -38.92
C GLN A 136 -14.00 13.56 -38.25
N GLY A 137 -14.85 12.85 -38.98
CA GLY A 137 -16.17 12.43 -38.53
C GLY A 137 -17.28 13.48 -38.74
N MET A 138 -18.45 12.98 -39.14
CA MET A 138 -19.64 13.82 -39.36
C MET A 138 -20.20 14.35 -38.04
N ILE A 139 -20.17 13.51 -37.00
CA ILE A 139 -20.53 13.87 -35.62
C ILE A 139 -19.28 13.73 -34.75
N ARG A 140 -18.95 14.81 -34.04
CA ARG A 140 -17.70 14.93 -33.28
C ARG A 140 -17.99 15.29 -31.84
N TYR A 141 -17.45 14.51 -30.92
CA TYR A 141 -17.48 14.79 -29.49
C TYR A 141 -16.05 14.95 -28.97
N TYR A 142 -15.77 16.05 -28.28
CA TYR A 142 -14.48 16.31 -27.65
C TYR A 142 -14.66 16.19 -26.14
N LEU A 143 -14.03 15.18 -25.54
CA LEU A 143 -14.17 14.82 -24.14
C LEU A 143 -12.83 15.07 -23.43
N VAL A 144 -12.81 16.06 -22.55
CA VAL A 144 -11.61 16.50 -21.85
C VAL A 144 -11.84 16.49 -20.35
N SER A 145 -10.85 15.99 -19.60
CA SER A 145 -10.81 16.16 -18.16
C SER A 145 -10.32 17.57 -17.85
N THR A 146 -10.87 18.18 -16.81
CA THR A 146 -10.47 19.53 -16.38
C THR A 146 -9.42 19.49 -15.27
N ILE A 147 -9.33 18.36 -14.57
CA ILE A 147 -8.39 18.09 -13.48
C ILE A 147 -7.88 16.65 -13.66
N LYS A 148 -6.58 16.45 -13.49
CA LYS A 148 -5.90 15.15 -13.45
C LYS A 148 -4.84 15.23 -12.34
N ASP A 149 -4.79 14.26 -11.43
CA ASP A 149 -3.85 14.24 -10.29
C ASP A 149 -3.85 15.53 -9.44
N ASN A 150 -5.04 16.10 -9.21
CA ASN A 150 -5.24 17.40 -8.54
C ASN A 150 -4.56 18.60 -9.23
N GLN A 151 -4.09 18.46 -10.48
CA GLN A 151 -3.56 19.53 -11.29
C GLN A 151 -4.54 19.92 -12.42
N PRO A 152 -4.63 21.21 -12.79
CA PRO A 152 -5.38 21.63 -13.97
C PRO A 152 -4.82 20.97 -15.24
N VAL A 153 -5.71 20.45 -16.09
CA VAL A 153 -5.30 19.89 -17.37
C VAL A 153 -5.02 21.02 -18.37
N ILE A 154 -3.81 21.05 -18.90
CA ILE A 154 -3.38 21.99 -19.95
C ILE A 154 -3.72 21.41 -21.32
N PRO A 155 -4.40 22.16 -22.21
CA PRO A 155 -4.65 21.72 -23.58
C PRO A 155 -3.36 21.44 -24.36
N CYS A 156 -3.44 20.53 -25.33
CA CYS A 156 -2.39 20.25 -26.32
C CYS A 156 -1.75 21.53 -26.87
N TYR A 157 -0.42 21.56 -26.96
CA TYR A 157 0.34 22.76 -27.33
C TYR A 157 0.00 23.25 -28.74
N TYR A 158 -0.43 22.37 -29.65
CA TYR A 158 -0.86 22.77 -31.00
C TYR A 158 -1.99 23.80 -31.00
N PHE A 159 -2.86 23.83 -29.98
CA PHE A 159 -3.85 24.90 -29.86
C PHE A 159 -3.19 26.28 -29.74
N ASN A 160 -2.08 26.40 -28.99
CA ASN A 160 -1.36 27.67 -28.84
C ASN A 160 -0.86 28.19 -30.19
N ILE A 161 -0.34 27.28 -31.01
CA ILE A 161 0.20 27.61 -32.33
C ILE A 161 -0.93 28.02 -33.28
N LEU A 162 -2.02 27.25 -33.32
CA LEU A 162 -3.17 27.51 -34.21
C LEU A 162 -3.85 28.86 -33.93
N PHE A 163 -3.93 29.24 -32.66
CA PHE A 163 -4.56 30.50 -32.25
C PHE A 163 -3.57 31.64 -32.02
N GLY A 164 -2.26 31.39 -32.19
CA GLY A 164 -1.20 32.38 -32.04
C GLY A 164 -1.11 33.02 -30.66
N ARG A 165 -1.52 32.30 -29.61
CA ARG A 165 -1.54 32.78 -28.22
C ARG A 165 -1.50 31.63 -27.23
N GLU A 166 -1.10 31.90 -26.00
CA GLU A 166 -1.11 30.91 -24.92
C GLU A 166 -2.55 30.55 -24.50
N ILE A 167 -2.83 29.25 -24.41
CA ILE A 167 -4.09 28.66 -23.99
C ILE A 167 -3.80 27.67 -22.86
N GLY A 168 -4.16 28.06 -21.62
CA GLY A 168 -3.81 27.29 -20.43
C GLY A 168 -4.91 26.38 -19.87
N SER A 169 -6.14 26.41 -20.41
CA SER A 169 -7.26 25.64 -19.85
C SER A 169 -8.40 25.43 -20.83
N PHE A 170 -9.05 24.28 -20.74
CA PHE A 170 -10.33 24.01 -21.42
C PHE A 170 -11.54 24.75 -20.81
N ILE A 171 -11.45 25.21 -19.55
CA ILE A 171 -12.58 25.87 -18.87
C ILE A 171 -12.53 27.38 -19.04
N SER A 172 -11.37 27.99 -18.79
CA SER A 172 -11.26 29.45 -18.74
C SER A 172 -11.10 30.09 -20.12
N ASP A 173 -10.72 29.30 -21.12
CA ASP A 173 -10.46 29.82 -22.45
C ASP A 173 -11.72 29.84 -23.35
N PRO A 174 -12.12 31.01 -23.88
CA PRO A 174 -13.37 31.16 -24.61
C PRO A 174 -13.43 30.42 -25.96
N ILE A 175 -12.30 29.93 -26.49
CA ILE A 175 -12.31 29.16 -27.74
C ILE A 175 -12.97 27.79 -27.57
N PHE A 176 -12.89 27.23 -26.35
CA PHE A 176 -13.51 25.97 -26.01
C PHE A 176 -14.88 26.32 -25.43
N ASN A 177 -15.91 26.24 -26.26
CA ASN A 177 -17.30 26.33 -25.82
C ASN A 177 -17.69 25.05 -25.04
N ALA A 178 -16.94 24.74 -23.98
CA ALA A 178 -16.98 23.49 -23.26
C ALA A 178 -18.23 23.44 -22.38
N GLN A 179 -19.10 22.47 -22.63
CA GLN A 179 -20.17 22.14 -21.71
C GLN A 179 -19.59 21.32 -20.56
N ARG A 180 -19.59 21.89 -19.36
CA ARG A 180 -19.16 21.18 -18.16
C ARG A 180 -20.22 20.16 -17.77
N ILE A 181 -20.01 18.91 -18.16
CA ILE A 181 -20.82 17.79 -17.68
C ILE A 181 -20.38 17.52 -16.25
N ARG A 182 -21.16 18.01 -15.29
CA ARG A 182 -21.04 17.55 -13.91
C ARG A 182 -21.81 16.25 -13.82
N ASN A 183 -21.23 15.23 -13.19
CA ASN A 183 -22.00 14.12 -12.60
C ASN A 183 -22.82 14.63 -11.38
N SER A 184 -23.39 15.84 -11.46
CA SER A 184 -24.61 16.09 -10.72
C SER A 184 -25.65 15.26 -11.45
N GLN A 185 -26.11 14.18 -10.82
CA GLN A 185 -27.52 13.86 -11.01
C GLN A 185 -28.26 15.19 -10.94
N ASN A 186 -28.92 15.58 -12.03
CA ASN A 186 -29.91 16.63 -11.99
C ASN A 186 -30.94 16.16 -10.96
N THR A 187 -30.70 16.52 -9.71
CA THR A 187 -31.75 16.76 -8.76
C THR A 187 -32.38 18.03 -9.26
N ASP A 188 -33.25 17.88 -10.26
CA ASP A 188 -34.42 18.74 -10.28
C ASP A 188 -34.94 18.73 -8.84
N GLU A 189 -35.03 19.91 -8.24
CA GLU A 189 -35.54 20.16 -6.90
C GLU A 189 -37.04 19.83 -6.82
N LYS A 190 -37.43 18.61 -7.21
CA LYS A 190 -38.51 17.90 -6.56
C LYS A 190 -37.83 17.01 -5.54
N MET A 191 -37.94 17.41 -4.28
CA MET A 191 -37.98 16.46 -3.17
C MET A 191 -39.04 15.40 -3.51
N LEU A 192 -38.63 14.36 -4.25
CA LEU A 192 -39.25 13.06 -4.12
C LEU A 192 -38.90 12.64 -2.70
N LEU A 193 -39.83 12.93 -1.80
CA LEU A 193 -39.97 12.21 -0.55
C LEU A 193 -39.64 10.75 -0.82
N LYS A 194 -38.78 10.19 0.04
CA LYS A 194 -38.31 8.81 0.05
C LYS A 194 -39.44 7.83 -0.32
N ASP A 195 -39.62 7.59 -1.60
CA ASP A 195 -40.35 6.42 -2.07
C ASP A 195 -39.33 5.29 -2.04
N ASN A 196 -39.32 4.63 -0.87
CA ASN A 196 -38.75 3.33 -0.57
C ASN A 196 -38.08 2.65 -1.77
N ILE A 197 -36.82 3.05 -2.04
CA ILE A 197 -35.89 2.12 -2.66
C ILE A 197 -35.72 1.04 -1.60
N LYS A 198 -36.48 -0.05 -1.74
CA LYS A 198 -36.15 -1.31 -1.06
C LYS A 198 -34.83 -1.76 -1.66
N VAL A 199 -33.73 -1.19 -1.15
CA VAL A 199 -32.43 -1.82 -1.22
C VAL A 199 -32.63 -3.12 -0.46
N GLU A 200 -32.59 -4.25 -1.14
CA GLU A 200 -32.42 -5.53 -0.45
C GLU A 200 -31.17 -5.38 0.42
N GLN A 201 -31.36 -5.25 1.74
CA GLN A 201 -30.31 -5.07 2.71
C GLN A 201 -29.47 -6.36 2.76
N ASN A 202 -28.53 -6.50 1.83
CA ASN A 202 -27.60 -7.62 1.79
C ASN A 202 -26.16 -7.21 2.17
N VAL A 203 -25.92 -5.96 2.60
CA VAL A 203 -24.64 -5.59 3.22
C VAL A 203 -24.70 -5.92 4.71
N ILE A 204 -24.46 -7.19 5.03
CA ILE A 204 -24.24 -7.61 6.42
C ILE A 204 -22.78 -7.28 6.73
N PHE A 205 -22.55 -6.16 7.43
CA PHE A 205 -21.25 -5.93 8.05
C PHE A 205 -21.01 -7.02 9.09
N LYS A 206 -19.88 -7.72 8.96
CA LYS A 206 -19.54 -8.85 9.84
C LYS A 206 -18.30 -8.61 10.69
N TYR A 207 -17.26 -8.02 10.12
CA TYR A 207 -15.95 -7.92 10.78
C TYR A 207 -15.28 -6.58 10.53
N PHE A 208 -14.59 -6.08 11.57
CA PHE A 208 -13.57 -5.05 11.44
C PHE A 208 -12.20 -5.66 11.16
N SER A 209 -11.56 -5.20 10.10
CA SER A 209 -10.11 -5.26 10.00
C SER A 209 -9.50 -4.11 10.79
N GLN A 210 -8.21 -4.21 11.13
CA GLN A 210 -7.45 -3.12 11.77
C GLN A 210 -7.63 -1.78 11.05
N SER A 211 -7.48 -1.76 9.72
CA SER A 211 -7.59 -0.54 8.91
C SER A 211 -9.00 0.02 8.91
N ARG A 212 -10.02 -0.85 8.82
CA ARG A 212 -11.43 -0.46 8.84
C ARG A 212 -11.85 0.10 10.20
N LEU A 213 -11.35 -0.48 11.29
CA LEU A 213 -11.57 0.06 12.63
C LEU A 213 -10.94 1.44 12.79
N ASN A 214 -9.68 1.61 12.37
CA ASN A 214 -9.01 2.91 12.41
C ASN A 214 -9.78 3.96 11.62
N ASP A 215 -10.21 3.64 10.39
CA ASP A 215 -11.00 4.55 9.57
C ASP A 215 -12.32 4.95 10.24
N PHE A 216 -13.00 3.99 10.87
CA PHE A 216 -14.28 4.21 11.55
C PHE A 216 -14.12 5.12 12.77
N VAL A 217 -13.13 4.84 13.61
CA VAL A 217 -12.84 5.63 14.82
C VAL A 217 -12.32 7.02 14.45
N ALA A 218 -11.51 7.13 13.40
CA ALA A 218 -11.03 8.42 12.90
C ALA A 218 -12.20 9.30 12.42
N CYS A 219 -13.13 8.72 11.65
CA CYS A 219 -14.38 9.35 11.24
C CYS A 219 -15.36 8.32 10.66
N PRO A 220 -16.58 8.17 11.21
CA PRO A 220 -17.57 7.23 10.66
C PRO A 220 -17.88 7.47 9.18
N LYS A 221 -17.85 8.73 8.73
CA LYS A 221 -18.04 9.07 7.31
C LYS A 221 -16.87 8.63 6.43
N ARG A 222 -15.62 8.70 6.92
CA ARG A 222 -14.42 8.21 6.21
C ARG A 222 -14.55 6.70 5.98
N TYR A 223 -14.92 5.94 7.01
CA TYR A 223 -15.21 4.52 6.89
C TYR A 223 -16.30 4.23 5.85
N MET A 224 -17.41 4.97 5.88
CA MET A 224 -18.48 4.79 4.90
C MET A 224 -17.99 4.97 3.46
N TYR A 225 -17.24 6.05 3.18
CA TYR A 225 -16.70 6.28 1.84
C TYR A 225 -15.67 5.23 1.43
N GLY A 226 -14.77 4.82 2.34
CA GLY A 226 -13.80 3.77 2.07
C GLY A 226 -14.43 2.42 1.67
N ASN A 227 -15.63 2.12 2.17
CA ASN A 227 -16.37 0.92 1.76
C ASN A 227 -17.13 1.09 0.43
N LEU A 228 -17.34 2.32 -0.05
CA LEU A 228 -18.09 2.63 -1.27
C LEU A 228 -17.20 2.88 -2.49
N THR A 229 -16.01 3.44 -2.27
CA THR A 229 -15.06 3.74 -3.34
C THR A 229 -14.08 2.59 -3.53
N PHE A 230 -13.94 2.09 -4.75
CA PHE A 230 -12.71 1.38 -5.14
C PHE A 230 -11.59 2.41 -5.12
N SER A 231 -10.86 2.50 -4.02
CA SER A 231 -9.75 3.44 -3.91
C SER A 231 -8.57 2.97 -4.75
N GLU A 232 -7.92 3.90 -5.44
CA GLU A 232 -6.56 3.79 -6.03
C GLU A 232 -5.48 3.40 -4.99
N GLN A 233 -5.84 3.22 -3.71
CA GLN A 233 -4.96 2.73 -2.65
C GLN A 233 -4.36 1.34 -2.91
N LYS A 234 -4.93 0.52 -3.81
CA LYS A 234 -4.29 -0.75 -4.21
C LYS A 234 -2.90 -0.53 -4.80
N ASP A 235 -2.67 0.62 -5.43
CA ASP A 235 -1.43 0.91 -6.13
C ASP A 235 -0.35 1.44 -5.17
N LEU A 236 -0.76 2.21 -4.15
CA LEU A 236 0.12 2.68 -3.06
C LEU A 236 0.61 1.54 -2.14
N LEU A 237 -0.20 0.49 -1.96
CA LEU A 237 0.15 -0.65 -1.11
C LEU A 237 0.98 -1.72 -1.83
N LEU A 238 1.11 -1.66 -3.16
CA LEU A 238 1.79 -2.69 -3.94
C LEU A 238 3.21 -2.94 -3.45
N LYS A 239 3.97 -1.88 -3.18
CA LYS A 239 5.35 -1.99 -2.69
C LYS A 239 5.44 -2.74 -1.37
N GLY A 240 4.56 -2.40 -0.42
CA GLY A 240 4.47 -3.09 0.87
C GLY A 240 4.13 -4.57 0.68
N ASN A 241 3.08 -4.85 -0.09
CA ASN A 241 2.61 -6.21 -0.37
C ASN A 241 3.71 -7.08 -1.01
N LEU A 242 4.52 -6.52 -1.93
CA LEU A 242 5.65 -7.25 -2.51
C LEU A 242 6.69 -7.63 -1.44
N PHE A 243 6.94 -6.79 -0.44
CA PHE A 243 7.83 -7.13 0.68
C PHE A 243 7.24 -8.21 1.59
N HIS A 244 5.95 -8.11 1.95
CA HIS A 244 5.28 -9.13 2.77
C HIS A 244 5.27 -10.50 2.05
N GLU A 245 4.87 -10.51 0.78
CA GLU A 245 4.90 -11.73 -0.03
C GLU A 245 6.32 -12.30 -0.17
N PHE A 246 7.35 -11.45 -0.31
CA PHE A 246 8.73 -11.93 -0.32
C PHE A 246 9.13 -12.53 1.03
N ALA A 247 8.83 -11.86 2.15
CA ALA A 247 9.18 -12.36 3.49
C ALA A 247 8.56 -13.74 3.72
N SER A 248 7.27 -13.87 3.40
CA SER A 248 6.53 -15.13 3.47
C SER A 248 7.11 -16.21 2.56
N PHE A 249 7.52 -15.85 1.34
CA PHE A 249 8.21 -16.75 0.43
C PHE A 249 9.58 -17.20 0.98
N TYR A 250 10.37 -16.27 1.51
CA TYR A 250 11.73 -16.52 1.98
C TYR A 250 11.76 -17.46 3.19
N ILE A 251 10.78 -17.35 4.09
CA ILE A 251 10.64 -18.23 5.26
C ILE A 251 10.42 -19.69 4.83
N ILE A 252 9.64 -19.91 3.77
CA ILE A 252 9.31 -21.26 3.28
C ILE A 252 10.43 -21.80 2.36
N TYR A 253 11.00 -20.94 1.51
CA TYR A 253 11.93 -21.31 0.45
C TYR A 253 13.28 -20.57 0.51
N PRO A 254 14.00 -20.58 1.65
CA PRO A 254 15.26 -19.84 1.78
C PRO A 254 16.34 -20.35 0.84
N ASP A 255 16.35 -21.65 0.52
CA ASP A 255 17.35 -22.25 -0.38
C ASP A 255 17.14 -21.85 -1.84
N VAL A 256 15.88 -21.65 -2.27
CA VAL A 256 15.56 -21.13 -3.60
C VAL A 256 16.07 -19.69 -3.75
N PHE A 257 15.97 -18.88 -2.70
CA PHE A 257 16.57 -17.55 -2.68
C PHE A 257 18.10 -17.60 -2.81
N LYS A 258 18.76 -18.54 -2.12
CA LYS A 258 20.22 -18.71 -2.21
C LYS A 258 20.66 -19.12 -3.63
N GLU A 259 19.85 -19.92 -4.33
CA GLU A 259 20.14 -20.38 -5.70
C GLU A 259 19.95 -19.26 -6.74
N LEU A 260 18.81 -18.57 -6.72
CA LEU A 260 18.46 -17.56 -7.72
C LEU A 260 19.13 -16.20 -7.46
N GLY A 261 19.49 -15.93 -6.20
CA GLY A 261 20.13 -14.70 -5.76
C GLY A 261 19.19 -13.49 -5.68
N ILE A 262 19.62 -12.48 -4.95
CA ILE A 262 18.81 -11.29 -4.63
C ILE A 262 18.35 -10.50 -5.87
N ASP A 263 19.20 -10.41 -6.89
CA ASP A 263 18.91 -9.58 -8.06
C ASP A 263 17.72 -10.12 -8.87
N PHE A 264 17.52 -11.45 -8.92
CA PHE A 264 16.35 -12.07 -9.55
C PHE A 264 15.03 -11.59 -8.92
N PHE A 265 14.95 -11.59 -7.58
CA PHE A 265 13.74 -11.15 -6.87
C PHE A 265 13.52 -9.65 -7.00
N VAL A 266 14.59 -8.85 -6.93
CA VAL A 266 14.52 -7.41 -7.15
C VAL A 266 14.04 -7.08 -8.57
N ASP A 267 14.54 -7.79 -9.59
CA ASP A 267 14.08 -7.62 -10.98
C ASP A 267 12.59 -7.90 -11.13
N TYR A 268 12.10 -8.96 -10.49
CA TYR A 268 10.69 -9.27 -10.50
C TYR A 268 9.85 -8.22 -9.78
N MET A 269 10.27 -7.77 -8.59
CA MET A 269 9.58 -6.69 -7.85
C MET A 269 9.53 -5.40 -8.67
N ILE A 270 10.63 -5.02 -9.34
CA ILE A 270 10.67 -3.85 -10.23
C ILE A 270 9.76 -4.03 -11.44
N LYS A 271 9.71 -5.23 -12.03
CA LYS A 271 8.81 -5.52 -13.16
C LYS A 271 7.33 -5.37 -12.78
N GLU A 272 6.96 -5.72 -11.56
CA GLU A 272 5.60 -5.50 -11.06
C GLU A 272 5.37 -4.04 -10.68
N TYR A 273 6.34 -3.40 -10.04
CA TYR A 273 6.23 -2.03 -9.53
C TYR A 273 6.30 -0.96 -10.62
N LYS A 274 7.04 -1.18 -11.72
CA LYS A 274 7.18 -0.21 -12.83
C LYS A 274 5.87 0.17 -13.52
N LYS A 275 4.81 -0.62 -13.32
CA LYS A 275 3.46 -0.28 -13.82
C LYS A 275 2.87 0.93 -13.09
N MET A 276 3.45 1.32 -11.95
CA MET A 276 2.91 2.28 -11.00
C MET A 276 3.80 3.51 -10.78
N VAL A 277 5.03 3.53 -11.31
CA VAL A 277 5.99 4.61 -11.06
C VAL A 277 6.68 5.04 -12.35
N ASP A 278 7.09 6.32 -12.38
CA ASP A 278 7.85 6.87 -13.50
C ASP A 278 9.19 6.16 -13.68
N GLU A 279 9.62 6.04 -14.93
CA GLU A 279 10.87 5.36 -15.29
C GLU A 279 12.08 6.02 -14.61
N ALA A 280 12.02 7.33 -14.38
CA ALA A 280 13.06 8.14 -13.75
C ALA A 280 13.36 7.74 -12.29
N VAL A 281 12.44 7.07 -11.59
CA VAL A 281 12.65 6.66 -10.18
C VAL A 281 12.96 5.17 -10.02
N LEU A 282 12.97 4.39 -11.10
CA LEU A 282 13.13 2.92 -11.02
C LEU A 282 14.47 2.49 -10.41
N ASP A 283 15.56 3.20 -10.67
CA ASP A 283 16.88 2.88 -10.11
C ASP A 283 16.93 3.08 -8.58
N ILE A 284 16.24 4.12 -8.10
CA ILE A 284 16.10 4.39 -6.67
C ILE A 284 15.26 3.27 -6.04
N GLU A 285 14.14 2.91 -6.66
CA GLU A 285 13.26 1.85 -6.16
C GLU A 285 13.93 0.47 -6.20
N ARG A 286 14.76 0.19 -7.20
CA ARG A 286 15.59 -1.02 -7.29
C ARG A 286 16.53 -1.11 -6.09
N SER A 287 17.19 -0.01 -5.76
CA SER A 287 18.08 0.09 -4.61
C SER A 287 17.32 -0.12 -3.30
N LYS A 288 16.13 0.48 -3.15
CA LYS A 288 15.26 0.28 -1.98
C LYS A 288 14.84 -1.17 -1.83
N PHE A 289 14.39 -1.84 -2.90
CA PHE A 289 14.07 -3.26 -2.85
C PHE A 289 15.28 -4.09 -2.43
N LYS A 290 16.45 -3.86 -3.05
CA LYS A 290 17.67 -4.60 -2.71
C LYS A 290 18.07 -4.45 -1.24
N VAL A 291 18.01 -3.24 -0.68
CA VAL A 291 18.30 -3.03 0.75
C VAL A 291 17.22 -3.68 1.62
N GLY A 292 15.95 -3.50 1.30
CA GLY A 292 14.84 -4.06 2.05
C GLY A 292 14.87 -5.58 2.11
N LEU A 293 15.14 -6.26 0.98
CA LEU A 293 15.28 -7.72 0.94
C LEU A 293 16.45 -8.20 1.81
N LYS A 294 17.61 -7.51 1.78
CA LYS A 294 18.74 -7.86 2.65
C LYS A 294 18.40 -7.73 4.13
N ASN A 295 17.78 -6.61 4.52
CA ASN A 295 17.37 -6.38 5.90
C ASN A 295 16.36 -7.43 6.36
N LEU A 296 15.38 -7.78 5.52
CA LEU A 296 14.39 -8.81 5.80
C LEU A 296 15.04 -10.20 5.96
N CYS A 297 15.87 -10.62 5.00
CA CYS A 297 16.57 -11.91 5.09
C CYS A 297 17.43 -12.00 6.34
N SER A 298 18.25 -10.97 6.61
CA SER A 298 19.12 -10.95 7.79
C SER A 298 18.33 -11.01 9.10
N TYR A 299 17.18 -10.35 9.17
CA TYR A 299 16.33 -10.41 10.35
C TYR A 299 15.67 -11.78 10.49
N ILE A 300 15.09 -12.32 9.42
CA ILE A 300 14.44 -13.64 9.41
C ILE A 300 15.43 -14.73 9.80
N ASP A 301 16.66 -14.71 9.26
CA ASP A 301 17.74 -15.65 9.59
C ASP A 301 18.17 -15.58 11.07
N SER A 302 17.93 -14.44 11.74
CA SER A 302 18.22 -14.28 13.17
C SER A 302 17.12 -14.86 14.08
N LEU A 303 15.94 -15.18 13.52
CA LEU A 303 14.82 -15.73 14.28
C LEU A 303 14.92 -17.24 14.42
N SER A 304 14.43 -17.74 15.56
CA SER A 304 14.13 -19.16 15.76
C SER A 304 12.64 -19.39 15.58
N ILE A 305 12.22 -19.70 14.34
CA ILE A 305 10.81 -19.91 13.98
C ILE A 305 10.41 -21.35 14.27
N ASP A 306 9.40 -21.53 15.13
CA ASP A 306 8.85 -22.83 15.46
C ASP A 306 8.03 -23.39 14.30
N LYS A 307 8.22 -24.66 13.96
CA LYS A 307 7.47 -25.31 12.87
C LYS A 307 6.06 -25.72 13.26
N ASP A 308 5.86 -25.97 14.56
CA ASP A 308 4.60 -26.45 15.13
C ASP A 308 4.02 -25.34 16.01
N ILE A 309 3.25 -24.44 15.41
CA ILE A 309 2.51 -23.40 16.14
C ILE A 309 1.05 -23.80 16.35
N ASN A 310 0.52 -23.48 17.53
CA ASN A 310 -0.89 -23.57 17.82
C ASN A 310 -1.59 -22.41 17.11
N LEU A 311 -2.07 -22.70 15.91
CA LEU A 311 -2.83 -21.74 15.13
C LEU A 311 -4.14 -21.36 15.85
N PRO A 312 -4.56 -20.10 15.78
CA PRO A 312 -5.91 -19.71 16.16
C PRO A 312 -6.96 -20.54 15.42
N SER A 313 -8.15 -20.68 16.02
CA SER A 313 -9.17 -21.67 15.66
C SER A 313 -9.74 -21.51 14.24
N HIS A 314 -9.44 -20.41 13.54
CA HIS A 314 -9.97 -20.07 12.22
C HIS A 314 -8.91 -19.48 11.27
N VAL A 315 -7.79 -20.17 11.09
CA VAL A 315 -6.79 -19.77 10.08
C VAL A 315 -7.16 -20.28 8.68
N LYS A 316 -7.28 -19.37 7.70
CA LYS A 316 -7.34 -19.74 6.28
C LYS A 316 -6.03 -19.36 5.60
N ALA A 317 -5.18 -20.35 5.33
CA ALA A 317 -4.04 -20.18 4.44
C ALA A 317 -4.56 -20.20 2.99
N ASP A 318 -4.97 -19.04 2.46
CA ASP A 318 -5.27 -18.93 1.03
C ASP A 318 -5.01 -17.51 0.53
N MET A 319 -3.73 -17.14 0.50
CA MET A 319 -3.25 -16.08 -0.39
C MET A 319 -2.22 -16.66 -1.34
N GLU A 320 -2.51 -16.53 -2.64
CA GLU A 320 -1.59 -16.95 -3.70
C GLU A 320 -0.38 -16.02 -3.71
N ASN A 321 0.75 -16.50 -3.19
CA ASN A 321 2.01 -15.76 -3.15
C ASN A 321 2.60 -15.61 -4.57
N ARG A 322 2.87 -14.37 -5.02
CA ARG A 322 3.35 -14.12 -6.40
C ARG A 322 4.70 -14.77 -6.71
N PHE A 323 5.61 -14.85 -5.74
CA PHE A 323 6.93 -15.46 -5.93
C PHE A 323 6.85 -16.98 -6.01
N ALA A 324 6.04 -17.59 -5.14
CA ALA A 324 5.77 -19.03 -5.22
C ALA A 324 5.11 -19.39 -6.57
N LYS A 325 4.11 -18.61 -6.99
CA LYS A 325 3.44 -18.76 -8.29
C LYS A 325 4.40 -18.62 -9.47
N LEU A 326 5.26 -17.59 -9.45
CA LEU A 326 6.27 -17.34 -10.49
C LEU A 326 7.17 -18.56 -10.70
N LEU A 327 7.49 -19.28 -9.63
CA LEU A 327 8.40 -20.42 -9.62
C LEU A 327 7.69 -21.78 -9.66
N GLY A 328 6.35 -21.80 -9.73
CA GLY A 328 5.57 -23.04 -9.72
C GLY A 328 5.63 -23.81 -8.39
N LEU A 329 5.85 -23.11 -7.28
CA LEU A 329 5.92 -23.65 -5.92
C LEU A 329 4.58 -23.51 -5.18
N THR A 330 4.39 -24.31 -4.14
CA THR A 330 3.19 -24.24 -3.28
C THR A 330 3.27 -23.05 -2.33
N SER A 331 2.12 -22.50 -1.93
CA SER A 331 2.05 -21.34 -1.02
C SER A 331 1.67 -21.71 0.42
N GLU A 332 1.75 -22.99 0.78
CA GLU A 332 1.37 -23.48 2.11
C GLU A 332 2.45 -23.13 3.15
N GLY A 333 2.32 -21.94 3.75
CA GLY A 333 3.06 -21.53 4.94
C GLY A 333 2.28 -21.87 6.21
N THR A 334 2.98 -22.38 7.22
CA THR A 334 2.39 -22.68 8.54
C THR A 334 2.44 -21.51 9.51
N ASN A 335 3.29 -20.49 9.24
CA ASN A 335 3.62 -19.43 10.18
C ASN A 335 3.44 -18.01 9.62
N THR A 336 3.13 -17.88 8.33
CA THR A 336 3.12 -16.60 7.61
C THR A 336 1.76 -16.33 6.96
N GLU A 337 1.41 -15.05 6.82
CA GLU A 337 0.12 -14.59 6.26
C GLU A 337 -1.09 -15.33 6.88
N LEU A 338 -1.06 -15.52 8.19
CA LEU A 338 -2.07 -16.30 8.90
C LEU A 338 -3.33 -15.45 9.07
N LYS A 339 -4.27 -15.62 8.15
CA LYS A 339 -5.55 -14.94 8.20
C LYS A 339 -6.46 -15.53 9.27
N PHE A 340 -6.92 -14.73 10.21
CA PHE A 340 -7.90 -15.11 11.24
C PHE A 340 -9.20 -14.34 11.10
N VAL A 341 -10.25 -14.91 11.67
CA VAL A 341 -11.57 -14.28 11.83
C VAL A 341 -12.11 -14.66 13.21
N ASP A 342 -12.64 -13.68 13.91
CA ASP A 342 -13.26 -13.86 15.21
C ASP A 342 -14.72 -13.41 15.16
N ASP A 343 -15.63 -14.39 15.26
CA ASP A 343 -17.08 -14.16 15.23
C ASP A 343 -17.63 -13.59 16.54
N GLU A 344 -16.95 -13.77 17.67
CA GLU A 344 -17.44 -13.32 18.97
C GLU A 344 -17.26 -11.82 19.15
N ILE A 345 -16.12 -11.29 18.72
CA ILE A 345 -15.76 -9.87 18.83
C ILE A 345 -15.75 -9.14 17.47
N HIS A 346 -16.18 -9.83 16.40
CA HIS A 346 -16.38 -9.27 15.07
C HIS A 346 -15.13 -8.61 14.46
N ILE A 347 -13.98 -9.30 14.51
CA ILE A 347 -12.73 -8.83 13.90
C ILE A 347 -12.19 -9.82 12.87
N ASP A 348 -11.41 -9.31 11.92
CA ASP A 348 -10.59 -10.11 11.03
C ASP A 348 -9.19 -9.48 10.88
N GLY A 349 -8.21 -10.31 10.53
CA GLY A 349 -6.84 -9.85 10.40
C GLY A 349 -5.93 -10.89 9.78
N ILE A 350 -4.67 -10.50 9.58
CA ILE A 350 -3.63 -11.35 9.00
C ILE A 350 -2.37 -11.13 9.83
N PHE A 351 -1.86 -12.18 10.47
CA PHE A 351 -0.54 -12.14 11.08
C PHE A 351 0.50 -12.31 9.97
N ASP A 352 1.40 -11.34 9.81
CA ASP A 352 2.51 -11.45 8.86
C ASP A 352 3.38 -12.66 9.17
N LEU A 353 3.82 -12.78 10.43
CA LEU A 353 4.66 -13.87 10.93
C LEU A 353 4.37 -14.19 12.40
N MET A 354 4.02 -15.44 12.69
CA MET A 354 4.09 -16.03 14.03
C MET A 354 5.42 -16.77 14.19
N VAL A 355 6.31 -16.25 15.04
CA VAL A 355 7.61 -16.87 15.31
C VAL A 355 7.44 -18.12 16.17
N ASN A 356 6.55 -18.03 17.16
CA ASN A 356 6.15 -19.11 18.05
C ASN A 356 4.76 -18.78 18.63
N ASN A 357 4.29 -19.55 19.60
CA ASN A 357 2.96 -19.37 20.21
C ASN A 357 2.79 -18.08 21.03
N VAL A 358 3.86 -17.32 21.30
CA VAL A 358 3.82 -16.10 22.12
C VAL A 358 4.39 -14.87 21.43
N THR A 359 5.00 -15.01 20.25
CA THR A 359 5.67 -13.90 19.54
C THR A 359 5.14 -13.75 18.12
N ILE A 360 4.63 -12.54 17.81
CA ILE A 360 4.27 -12.10 16.46
C ILE A 360 5.25 -11.03 15.98
N VAL A 361 5.60 -11.10 14.70
CA VAL A 361 6.30 -10.04 13.99
C VAL A 361 5.40 -9.48 12.89
N ASP A 362 5.40 -8.16 12.77
CA ASP A 362 4.76 -7.42 11.69
C ASP A 362 5.80 -6.58 10.94
N HIS A 363 5.92 -6.80 9.64
CA HIS A 363 6.95 -6.18 8.80
C HIS A 363 6.49 -4.82 8.28
N LYS A 364 7.23 -3.75 8.58
CA LYS A 364 6.90 -2.40 8.15
C LYS A 364 7.93 -1.88 7.14
N SER A 365 7.45 -1.57 5.94
CA SER A 365 8.24 -0.96 4.85
C SER A 365 8.42 0.55 4.99
N GLY A 366 7.82 1.17 6.02
CA GLY A 366 8.02 2.58 6.35
C GLY A 366 9.45 2.86 6.78
N ASP A 367 9.96 4.02 6.37
CA ASP A 367 11.30 4.53 6.66
C ASP A 367 11.42 5.17 8.05
N LYS A 368 10.30 5.44 8.72
CA LYS A 368 10.26 6.05 10.04
C LYS A 368 9.51 5.15 11.04
N PRO A 369 10.22 4.60 12.03
CA PRO A 369 9.60 3.89 13.13
C PRO A 369 8.68 4.81 13.94
N LYS A 370 7.52 4.29 14.33
CA LYS A 370 6.65 4.97 15.31
C LYS A 370 7.36 4.99 16.66
N SER A 371 7.36 6.14 17.34
CA SER A 371 7.88 6.20 18.69
C SER A 371 6.98 5.41 19.64
N LYS A 372 7.57 4.91 20.73
CA LYS A 372 6.86 4.14 21.77
C LYS A 372 5.64 4.88 22.34
N SER A 373 5.79 6.19 22.58
CA SER A 373 4.70 7.01 23.11
C SER A 373 3.59 7.23 22.08
N GLU A 374 3.94 7.34 20.79
CA GLU A 374 2.93 7.40 19.72
C GLU A 374 2.12 6.11 19.63
N ILE A 375 2.75 4.94 19.80
CA ILE A 375 2.05 3.65 19.82
C ILE A 375 1.00 3.62 20.93
N VAL A 376 1.35 4.03 22.15
CA VAL A 376 0.39 4.09 23.27
C VAL A 376 -0.74 5.08 22.98
N LYS A 377 -0.40 6.29 22.51
CA LYS A 377 -1.40 7.34 22.23
C LYS A 377 -2.38 6.95 21.13
N LYS A 378 -1.89 6.35 20.04
CA LYS A 378 -2.71 5.97 18.88
C LYS A 378 -3.56 4.72 19.14
N SER A 379 -3.13 3.84 20.05
CA SER A 379 -3.88 2.65 20.46
C SER A 379 -4.87 2.88 21.62
N HIS A 380 -4.99 4.12 22.07
CA HIS A 380 -5.97 4.50 23.10
C HIS A 380 -7.41 4.36 22.55
N ILE A 381 -8.37 3.95 23.39
CA ILE A 381 -9.78 3.77 22.97
C ILE A 381 -10.45 5.09 22.56
N CYS A 382 -9.94 6.21 23.07
CA CYS A 382 -10.31 7.57 22.66
C CYS A 382 -9.03 8.29 22.20
N PRO A 383 -8.54 8.03 20.98
CA PRO A 383 -7.32 8.68 20.50
C PRO A 383 -7.59 10.19 20.29
N LYS A 384 -6.54 11.00 20.38
CA LYS A 384 -6.62 12.43 20.03
C LYS A 384 -6.21 12.70 18.58
N ASP A 385 -5.44 11.79 18.02
CA ASP A 385 -4.87 11.83 16.67
C ASP A 385 -5.33 10.61 15.87
N GLU A 386 -4.68 10.33 14.73
CA GLU A 386 -5.03 9.16 13.91
C GLU A 386 -4.87 7.85 14.70
N PRO A 387 -5.94 7.04 14.82
CA PRO A 387 -5.93 5.78 15.57
C PRO A 387 -5.04 4.73 14.92
N ASP A 388 -4.47 3.87 15.75
CA ASP A 388 -3.79 2.65 15.31
C ASP A 388 -3.96 1.54 16.35
N TYR A 389 -4.85 0.60 16.03
CA TYR A 389 -5.20 -0.52 16.91
C TYR A 389 -4.50 -1.83 16.58
N GLN A 390 -3.51 -1.83 15.69
CA GLN A 390 -2.93 -3.07 15.15
C GLN A 390 -2.40 -4.02 16.22
N ALA A 391 -1.51 -3.53 17.08
CA ALA A 391 -0.92 -4.34 18.13
C ALA A 391 -1.97 -4.90 19.10
N LYS A 392 -2.93 -4.07 19.53
CA LYS A 392 -3.98 -4.51 20.46
C LYS A 392 -4.90 -5.57 19.84
N LEU A 393 -5.28 -5.41 18.57
CA LEU A 393 -6.12 -6.37 17.85
C LEU A 393 -5.42 -7.72 17.72
N TYR A 394 -4.12 -7.72 17.44
CA TYR A 394 -3.34 -8.95 17.24
C TYR A 394 -3.07 -9.66 18.57
N ILE A 395 -2.80 -8.89 19.64
CA ILE A 395 -2.66 -9.41 21.00
C ILE A 395 -3.99 -9.99 21.51
N LEU A 396 -5.12 -9.32 21.22
CA LEU A 396 -6.47 -9.77 21.60
C LEU A 396 -6.81 -11.13 20.99
N GLU A 397 -6.50 -11.34 19.71
CA GLU A 397 -6.69 -12.65 19.06
C GLU A 397 -5.75 -13.70 19.67
N MET A 398 -4.47 -13.39 19.82
CA MET A 398 -3.47 -14.33 20.33
C MET A 398 -3.74 -14.83 21.74
N ARG A 399 -4.23 -13.95 22.63
CA ARG A 399 -4.46 -14.31 24.04
C ARG A 399 -5.57 -15.35 24.23
N LYS A 400 -6.47 -15.52 23.24
CA LYS A 400 -7.56 -16.52 23.31
C LYS A 400 -7.02 -17.95 23.42
N ASN A 401 -5.94 -18.24 22.71
CA ASN A 401 -5.32 -19.57 22.68
C ASN A 401 -4.04 -19.66 23.53
N ASN A 402 -3.58 -18.54 24.09
CA ASN A 402 -2.35 -18.45 24.89
C ASN A 402 -2.59 -17.61 26.15
N PRO A 403 -2.80 -18.21 27.32
CA PRO A 403 -3.05 -17.49 28.58
C PRO A 403 -1.76 -16.91 29.22
N SER A 404 -0.68 -16.79 28.44
CA SER A 404 0.63 -16.32 28.89
C SER A 404 0.92 -14.89 28.45
N ASP A 405 2.07 -14.37 28.87
CA ASP A 405 2.61 -13.12 28.32
C ASP A 405 2.90 -13.29 26.82
N LEU A 406 2.72 -12.21 26.06
CA LEU A 406 2.88 -12.19 24.61
C LEU A 406 3.82 -11.06 24.18
N GLU A 407 4.41 -11.21 23.00
CA GLU A 407 5.27 -10.22 22.38
C GLU A 407 4.79 -9.93 20.95
N PHE A 408 4.63 -8.65 20.65
CA PHE A 408 4.34 -8.15 19.30
C PHE A 408 5.49 -7.23 18.89
N ILE A 409 6.06 -7.47 17.72
CA ILE A 409 7.24 -6.75 17.23
C ILE A 409 6.91 -6.09 15.90
N TYR A 410 7.05 -4.77 15.83
CA TYR A 410 7.17 -4.10 14.54
C TYR A 410 8.62 -4.18 14.06
N ASN A 411 8.84 -4.76 12.89
CA ASN A 411 10.12 -4.77 12.21
C ASN A 411 10.13 -3.69 11.11
N TYR A 412 10.69 -2.52 11.41
CA TYR A 412 10.90 -1.43 10.45
C TYR A 412 12.20 -1.68 9.67
N PHE A 413 12.15 -2.62 8.74
CA PHE A 413 13.31 -3.07 7.99
C PHE A 413 13.84 -2.03 6.99
N MET A 414 13.17 -0.88 6.80
CA MET A 414 13.64 0.22 5.96
C MET A 414 14.15 1.44 6.75
N ALA A 415 14.10 1.41 8.09
CA ALA A 415 14.39 2.58 8.93
C ALA A 415 15.83 3.13 8.76
N ASP A 416 16.82 2.25 8.59
CA ASP A 416 18.23 2.61 8.44
C ASP A 416 18.68 2.82 6.99
N TYR A 417 17.75 2.95 6.04
CA TYR A 417 18.06 3.04 4.61
C TYR A 417 19.08 4.15 4.27
N GLU A 418 18.92 5.35 4.86
CA GLU A 418 19.85 6.48 4.64
C GLU A 418 21.27 6.15 5.12
N ASN A 419 21.39 5.51 6.29
CA ASN A 419 22.68 5.14 6.87
C ASN A 419 23.39 4.03 6.08
N VAL A 420 22.61 3.11 5.50
CA VAL A 420 23.11 2.03 4.64
C VAL A 420 23.64 2.58 3.31
N ILE A 421 22.97 3.56 2.69
CA ILE A 421 23.46 4.21 1.47
C ILE A 421 24.76 4.95 1.73
N ASP A 422 24.85 5.66 2.86
CA ASP A 422 26.04 6.41 3.25
C ASP A 422 27.22 5.51 3.64
N GLY A 423 27.04 4.18 3.67
CA GLY A 423 28.06 3.21 4.09
C GLY A 423 28.46 3.34 5.56
N LYS A 424 27.60 3.96 6.38
CA LYS A 424 27.87 4.26 7.79
C LYS A 424 27.52 3.12 8.72
N ASN A 425 26.49 2.35 8.39
CA ASN A 425 26.02 1.20 9.16
C ASN A 425 25.89 -0.02 8.24
N ASP A 426 26.06 -1.20 8.83
CA ASP A 426 25.62 -2.44 8.21
C ASP A 426 24.09 -2.51 8.14
N VAL A 427 23.62 -3.42 7.28
CA VAL A 427 22.20 -3.80 7.08
C VAL A 427 21.58 -4.22 8.41
N THR A 428 20.89 -3.31 9.09
CA THR A 428 20.10 -3.58 10.31
C THR A 428 18.79 -2.80 10.26
N GLY A 429 17.64 -3.44 10.49
CA GLY A 429 16.36 -2.74 10.65
C GLY A 429 16.19 -2.19 12.08
N GLU A 430 15.14 -1.39 12.31
CA GLU A 430 14.75 -0.97 13.66
C GLU A 430 13.57 -1.79 14.17
N LEU A 431 13.67 -2.28 15.42
CA LEU A 431 12.63 -3.07 16.06
C LEU A 431 11.92 -2.24 17.13
N VAL A 432 10.59 -2.27 17.11
CA VAL A 432 9.77 -1.74 18.21
C VAL A 432 8.98 -2.87 18.83
N THR A 433 9.35 -3.22 20.06
CA THR A 433 8.77 -4.34 20.82
C THR A 433 7.65 -3.85 21.73
N ILE A 434 6.52 -4.56 21.68
CA ILE A 434 5.38 -4.41 22.56
C ILE A 434 5.23 -5.71 23.35
N LYS A 435 5.24 -5.62 24.68
CA LYS A 435 4.99 -6.75 25.56
C LYS A 435 3.62 -6.65 26.17
N TYR A 436 2.88 -7.75 26.12
CA TYR A 436 1.62 -7.93 26.81
C TYR A 436 1.81 -8.82 28.02
N TYR A 437 1.33 -8.35 29.18
CA TYR A 437 1.24 -9.15 30.39
C TYR A 437 -0.18 -9.66 30.58
N HIS A 438 -0.35 -10.96 30.86
CA HIS A 438 -1.65 -11.59 31.12
C HIS A 438 -2.29 -11.20 32.47
N LYS A 439 -1.74 -10.19 33.13
CA LYS A 439 -2.16 -9.66 34.43
C LYS A 439 -2.60 -8.21 34.27
N ASP A 440 -3.52 -7.77 35.13
CA ASP A 440 -3.90 -6.36 35.19
C ASP A 440 -2.71 -5.53 35.69
N PHE A 441 -2.63 -4.24 35.33
CA PHE A 441 -1.49 -3.40 35.71
C PHE A 441 -1.25 -3.35 37.24
N ASN A 442 -2.31 -3.21 38.03
CA ASN A 442 -2.22 -3.19 39.50
C ASN A 442 -1.74 -4.52 40.08
N GLU A 443 -2.02 -5.65 39.42
CA GLU A 443 -1.43 -6.93 39.82
C GLU A 443 0.05 -6.97 39.44
N PHE A 444 0.40 -6.58 38.21
CA PHE A 444 1.78 -6.60 37.74
C PHE A 444 2.73 -5.73 38.58
N ILE A 445 2.33 -4.51 38.96
CA ILE A 445 3.19 -3.61 39.73
C ILE A 445 3.47 -4.09 41.16
N THR A 446 2.72 -5.10 41.64
CA THR A 446 2.95 -5.78 42.93
C THR A 446 3.91 -6.97 42.83
N THR A 447 4.42 -7.26 41.63
CA THR A 447 5.41 -8.32 41.41
C THR A 447 6.84 -7.78 41.49
N THR A 448 7.81 -8.68 41.69
CA THR A 448 9.24 -8.33 41.60
C THR A 448 9.57 -7.68 40.26
N ASP A 449 9.09 -8.27 39.15
CA ASP A 449 9.31 -7.76 37.80
C ASP A 449 8.73 -6.35 37.62
N GLY A 450 7.57 -6.07 38.22
CA GLY A 450 6.97 -4.74 38.22
C GLY A 450 7.82 -3.69 38.92
N ILE A 451 8.36 -4.01 40.10
CA ILE A 451 9.24 -3.10 40.85
C ILE A 451 10.61 -2.95 40.16
N GLU A 452 11.14 -4.02 39.57
CA GLU A 452 12.37 -3.96 38.77
C GLU A 452 12.19 -3.08 37.53
N LEU A 453 11.07 -3.22 36.82
CA LEU A 453 10.71 -2.34 35.71
C LEU A 453 10.62 -0.90 36.19
N LEU A 454 9.93 -0.64 37.31
CA LEU A 454 9.83 0.69 37.90
C LEU A 454 11.20 1.26 38.27
N SER A 455 12.11 0.43 38.78
CA SER A 455 13.48 0.82 39.11
C SER A 455 14.31 1.17 37.88
N SER A 456 14.10 0.47 36.75
CA SER A 456 14.84 0.68 35.50
C SER A 456 14.60 2.04 34.84
N THR A 457 13.49 2.69 35.20
CA THR A 457 13.06 3.94 34.56
C THR A 457 14.01 5.13 34.79
N SER A 458 14.76 5.18 35.90
CA SER A 458 15.87 6.11 36.13
C SER A 458 16.75 5.70 37.31
N ASP A 459 18.04 6.07 37.29
CA ASP A 459 18.99 5.80 38.38
C ASP A 459 18.55 6.44 39.72
N LYS A 460 17.92 7.62 39.65
CA LYS A 460 17.38 8.30 40.83
C LYS A 460 16.30 7.45 41.51
N ARG A 461 15.33 6.94 40.73
CA ARG A 461 14.25 6.08 41.23
C ARG A 461 14.79 4.78 41.79
N LYS A 462 15.71 4.13 41.09
CA LYS A 462 16.39 2.93 41.57
C LYS A 462 16.97 3.12 42.97
N GLY A 463 17.75 4.19 43.17
CA GLY A 463 18.38 4.46 44.47
C GLY A 463 17.39 4.82 45.60
N ILE A 464 16.17 5.24 45.29
CA ILE A 464 15.12 5.50 46.29
C ILE A 464 14.36 4.21 46.60
N ILE A 465 14.02 3.43 45.57
CA ILE A 465 13.38 2.12 45.71
C ILE A 465 14.25 1.16 46.54
N GLU A 466 15.56 1.14 46.30
CA GLU A 466 16.51 0.34 47.10
C GLU A 466 16.54 0.75 48.59
N LYS A 467 16.36 2.05 48.90
CA LYS A 467 16.32 2.53 50.29
C LYS A 467 15.02 2.17 51.00
N ILE A 468 13.90 2.22 50.30
CA ILE A 468 12.58 1.86 50.84
C ILE A 468 12.46 0.34 50.97
N GLY A 469 13.02 -0.41 50.02
CA GLY A 469 12.90 -1.86 49.90
C GLY A 469 11.68 -2.27 49.08
N HIS A 470 11.87 -3.25 48.19
CA HIS A 470 10.83 -3.69 47.24
C HIS A 470 9.54 -4.14 47.94
N ASN A 471 9.67 -4.93 49.03
CA ASN A 471 8.52 -5.47 49.76
C ASN A 471 7.59 -4.39 50.32
N ASN A 472 8.15 -3.27 50.80
CA ASN A 472 7.34 -2.18 51.37
C ASN A 472 6.54 -1.46 50.28
N ILE A 473 7.12 -1.30 49.10
CA ILE A 473 6.43 -0.71 47.94
C ILE A 473 5.36 -1.67 47.42
N ILE A 474 5.68 -2.96 47.28
CA ILE A 474 4.73 -4.01 46.88
C ILE A 474 3.53 -4.03 47.83
N GLN A 475 3.78 -4.06 49.14
CA GLN A 475 2.73 -4.06 50.15
C GLN A 475 1.82 -2.84 50.01
N PHE A 476 2.40 -1.65 49.81
CA PHE A 476 1.59 -0.45 49.59
C PHE A 476 0.66 -0.59 48.38
N PHE A 477 1.17 -1.02 47.22
CA PHE A 477 0.35 -1.19 46.01
C PHE A 477 -0.69 -2.30 46.12
N MET A 478 -0.42 -3.37 46.90
CA MET A 478 -1.40 -4.40 47.19
C MET A 478 -2.56 -3.88 48.03
N GLU A 479 -2.28 -3.04 49.03
CA GLU A 479 -3.30 -2.46 49.91
C GLU A 479 -4.03 -1.27 49.26
N ASN A 480 -3.37 -0.58 48.32
CA ASN A 480 -3.86 0.62 47.68
C ASN A 480 -3.67 0.54 46.15
N PRO A 481 -4.55 -0.18 45.42
CA PRO A 481 -4.50 -0.21 43.97
C PRO A 481 -4.65 1.21 43.37
N ILE A 482 -3.91 1.50 42.30
CA ILE A 482 -3.95 2.81 41.64
C ILE A 482 -5.21 2.89 40.75
N PRO A 483 -6.06 3.92 40.91
CA PRO A 483 -7.18 4.17 40.00
C PRO A 483 -6.69 4.30 38.55
N ARG A 484 -7.42 3.69 37.60
CA ARG A 484 -6.98 3.54 36.20
C ARG A 484 -6.63 4.89 35.56
N GLU A 485 -7.46 5.91 35.77
CA GLU A 485 -7.28 7.26 35.24
C GLU A 485 -5.98 7.93 35.73
N MET A 486 -5.53 7.61 36.95
CA MET A 486 -4.29 8.15 37.50
C MET A 486 -3.04 7.44 36.96
N GLN A 487 -3.18 6.25 36.36
CA GLN A 487 -2.04 5.50 35.83
C GLN A 487 -1.41 6.16 34.59
N PHE A 488 -2.14 7.04 33.91
CA PHE A 488 -1.72 7.65 32.63
C PHE A 488 -1.49 9.16 32.71
N ASP A 489 -1.78 9.81 33.84
CA ASP A 489 -1.75 11.26 33.98
C ASP A 489 -0.97 11.67 35.25
N ASP A 490 0.20 12.26 35.03
CA ASP A 490 1.08 12.73 36.08
C ASP A 490 0.42 13.82 36.92
N ASP A 491 -0.35 14.73 36.30
CA ASP A 491 -0.98 15.84 37.01
C ASP A 491 -2.12 15.34 37.89
N LEU A 492 -2.93 14.39 37.42
CA LEU A 492 -3.96 13.75 38.24
C LEU A 492 -3.36 12.95 39.40
N LEU A 493 -2.33 12.14 39.14
CA LEU A 493 -1.72 11.30 40.16
C LEU A 493 -0.97 12.12 41.22
N LEU A 494 -0.18 13.11 40.80
CA LEU A 494 0.68 13.88 41.71
C LEU A 494 -0.07 14.94 42.52
N ASN A 495 -1.27 15.33 42.10
CA ASN A 495 -2.13 16.26 42.85
C ASN A 495 -3.26 15.54 43.61
N SER A 496 -3.11 14.24 43.90
CA SER A 496 -4.13 13.42 44.56
C SER A 496 -3.80 13.05 46.00
N ASP A 497 -4.83 12.68 46.77
CA ASP A 497 -4.71 12.07 48.10
C ASP A 497 -3.95 10.74 48.08
N TYR A 498 -3.91 10.08 46.92
CA TYR A 498 -3.14 8.86 46.72
C TYR A 498 -1.63 9.13 46.86
N ARG A 499 -1.13 10.23 46.28
CA ARG A 499 0.26 10.66 46.47
C ARG A 499 0.56 10.93 47.93
N GLU A 500 -0.32 11.65 48.62
CA GLU A 500 -0.10 11.98 50.04
C GLU A 500 0.01 10.70 50.88
N SER A 501 -0.88 9.74 50.66
CA SER A 501 -0.88 8.43 51.31
C SER A 501 0.39 7.63 51.00
N PHE A 502 0.79 7.58 49.73
CA PHE A 502 2.02 6.91 49.26
C PHE A 502 3.26 7.49 49.91
N CYS A 503 3.44 8.81 49.85
CA CYS A 503 4.60 9.48 50.44
C CYS A 503 4.62 9.35 51.97
N SER A 504 3.48 9.50 52.64
CA SER A 504 3.39 9.41 54.09
C SER A 504 3.74 8.01 54.58
N CYS A 505 3.22 6.97 53.93
CA CYS A 505 3.51 5.58 54.27
C CYS A 505 5.00 5.27 54.09
N LEU A 506 5.55 5.57 52.90
CA LEU A 506 6.91 5.14 52.56
C LEU A 506 8.02 5.99 53.20
N SER A 507 7.71 7.21 53.63
CA SER A 507 8.68 8.08 54.33
C SER A 507 9.26 7.44 55.59
N ASN A 508 8.50 6.55 56.26
CA ASN A 508 8.91 5.85 57.47
C ASN A 508 10.09 4.89 57.24
N PHE A 509 10.30 4.43 56.00
CA PHE A 509 11.36 3.48 55.67
C PHE A 509 12.66 4.16 55.25
N VAL A 510 12.65 5.48 55.02
CA VAL A 510 13.84 6.22 54.62
C VAL A 510 14.41 7.00 55.79
N ASN A 511 15.52 6.50 56.36
CA ASN A 511 16.29 7.20 57.39
C ASN A 511 17.09 8.38 56.82
N SER A 512 16.41 9.44 56.37
CA SER A 512 17.03 10.60 55.72
C SER A 512 16.54 11.93 56.30
N ARG A 513 17.47 12.85 56.61
CA ARG A 513 17.18 14.26 56.95
C ARG A 513 16.99 15.15 55.71
N SER A 514 16.82 14.57 54.52
CA SER A 514 16.64 15.31 53.27
C SER A 514 15.36 16.13 53.30
N LYS A 515 15.47 17.44 53.02
CA LYS A 515 14.31 18.34 52.86
C LYS A 515 13.39 17.93 51.71
N ASN A 516 13.87 17.10 50.77
CA ASN A 516 13.16 16.75 49.53
C ASN A 516 12.66 15.30 49.51
N ILE A 517 12.67 14.58 50.64
CA ILE A 517 12.34 13.15 50.66
C ILE A 517 10.93 12.84 50.12
N PHE A 518 9.95 13.71 50.39
CA PHE A 518 8.59 13.57 49.86
C PHE A 518 8.55 13.64 48.33
N GLU A 519 9.29 14.60 47.73
CA GLU A 519 9.38 14.73 46.28
C GLU A 519 10.18 13.60 45.63
N ASP A 520 11.20 13.10 46.33
CA ASP A 520 11.96 11.94 45.90
C ASP A 520 11.09 10.68 45.88
N ILE A 521 10.30 10.44 46.93
CA ILE A 521 9.34 9.32 46.97
C ILE A 521 8.26 9.50 45.89
N ALA A 522 7.70 10.71 45.73
CA ALA A 522 6.71 10.99 44.69
C ALA A 522 7.24 10.74 43.26
N ASP A 523 8.54 10.81 43.03
CA ASP A 523 9.15 10.48 41.73
C ASP A 523 8.93 9.01 41.34
N ILE A 524 8.72 8.11 42.30
CA ILE A 524 8.34 6.71 42.02
C ILE A 524 7.01 6.66 41.28
N LEU A 525 6.03 7.46 41.69
CA LEU A 525 4.72 7.54 41.03
C LEU A 525 4.82 8.08 39.60
N LYS A 526 5.71 9.05 39.35
CA LYS A 526 6.02 9.48 37.96
C LYS A 526 6.53 8.30 37.13
N GLY A 527 7.35 7.44 37.70
CA GLY A 527 7.84 6.24 37.02
C GLY A 527 6.73 5.33 36.50
N ILE A 528 5.61 5.23 37.22
CA ILE A 528 4.44 4.47 36.80
C ILE A 528 3.83 5.07 35.54
N VAL A 529 3.52 6.37 35.57
CA VAL A 529 2.96 7.08 34.42
C VAL A 529 3.92 7.03 33.23
N MET A 530 5.23 7.08 33.47
CA MET A 530 6.23 6.97 32.41
C MET A 530 6.26 5.59 31.75
N ILE A 531 6.02 4.52 32.51
CA ILE A 531 5.88 3.14 31.98
C ILE A 531 4.60 3.05 31.16
N ARG A 532 3.46 3.49 31.70
CA ARG A 532 2.15 3.40 31.06
C ARG A 532 2.08 4.21 29.76
N ASN A 533 2.73 5.37 29.71
CA ASN A 533 2.83 6.22 28.50
C ASN A 533 4.04 5.91 27.60
N ALA A 534 4.84 4.89 27.95
CA ALA A 534 6.05 4.47 27.27
C ALA A 534 7.07 5.60 26.98
N ASN A 535 7.11 6.63 27.84
CA ASN A 535 7.96 7.82 27.67
C ASN A 535 9.26 7.76 28.51
N ALA A 536 9.48 6.69 29.28
CA ALA A 536 10.75 6.43 29.96
C ALA A 536 11.88 6.23 28.95
N ARG A 537 12.97 7.00 29.10
CA ARG A 537 14.13 6.99 28.18
C ARG A 537 14.89 5.66 28.20
N ASN A 538 15.01 5.04 29.37
CA ASN A 538 15.78 3.80 29.57
C ASN A 538 15.02 2.54 29.14
N ILE A 539 13.71 2.65 28.91
CA ILE A 539 12.85 1.53 28.54
C ILE A 539 12.66 1.57 27.03
N LYS A 540 13.00 0.50 26.32
CA LYS A 540 12.83 0.39 24.86
C LYS A 540 11.54 -0.32 24.44
N THR A 541 10.76 -0.80 25.40
CA THR A 541 9.57 -1.63 25.18
C THR A 541 8.30 -0.86 25.51
N VAL A 542 7.22 -1.10 24.77
CA VAL A 542 5.86 -0.67 25.13
C VAL A 542 5.19 -1.79 25.91
N TYR A 543 4.40 -1.46 26.93
CA TYR A 543 3.73 -2.46 27.76
C TYR A 543 2.21 -2.30 27.68
N PHE A 544 1.53 -3.41 27.38
CA PHE A 544 0.10 -3.57 27.58
C PHE A 544 -0.16 -4.61 28.66
N PHE A 545 -1.26 -4.44 29.36
CA PHE A 545 -1.70 -5.33 30.43
C PHE A 545 -3.07 -5.91 30.09
N LYS A 546 -3.48 -6.94 30.80
CA LYS A 546 -4.76 -7.62 30.58
C LYS A 546 -5.94 -6.64 30.54
N ASP A 547 -5.98 -5.71 31.50
CA ASP A 547 -6.99 -4.67 31.61
C ASP A 547 -6.96 -3.63 30.46
N ASP A 548 -5.83 -3.45 29.76
CA ASP A 548 -5.77 -2.61 28.55
C ASP A 548 -6.43 -3.27 27.33
N ILE A 549 -6.36 -4.60 27.27
CA ILE A 549 -6.91 -5.40 26.17
C ILE A 549 -8.38 -5.74 26.44
N ASP A 550 -8.78 -5.95 27.70
CA ASP A 550 -10.18 -6.11 28.09
C ASP A 550 -11.01 -4.86 27.75
N GLU A 551 -10.51 -3.67 28.10
CA GLU A 551 -11.17 -2.40 27.72
C GLU A 551 -11.25 -2.24 26.19
N PHE A 552 -10.24 -2.72 25.46
CA PHE A 552 -10.24 -2.68 24.00
C PHE A 552 -11.26 -3.65 23.39
N GLU A 553 -11.46 -4.82 23.99
CA GLU A 553 -12.47 -5.80 23.59
C GLU A 553 -13.89 -5.23 23.76
N GLU A 554 -14.17 -4.60 24.91
CA GLU A 554 -15.44 -3.90 25.15
C GLU A 554 -15.67 -2.77 24.12
N PHE A 555 -14.62 -2.00 23.85
CA PHE A 555 -14.64 -0.94 22.84
C PHE A 555 -14.97 -1.47 21.44
N LEU A 556 -14.41 -2.62 21.03
CA LEU A 556 -14.73 -3.24 19.72
C LEU A 556 -16.22 -3.59 19.61
N ILE A 557 -16.79 -4.19 20.66
CA ILE A 557 -18.21 -4.54 20.71
C ILE A 557 -19.08 -3.28 20.62
N GLU A 558 -18.71 -2.20 21.31
CA GLU A 558 -19.40 -0.91 21.20
C GLU A 558 -19.36 -0.38 19.76
N LYS A 559 -18.18 -0.34 19.12
CA LYS A 559 -18.04 0.17 17.75
C LYS A 559 -18.74 -0.71 16.70
N TYR A 560 -18.80 -2.02 16.92
CA TYR A 560 -19.56 -2.92 16.06
C TYR A 560 -21.05 -2.56 16.09
N ASN A 561 -21.61 -2.38 17.28
CA ASN A 561 -23.00 -1.97 17.46
C ASN A 561 -23.28 -0.58 16.86
N GLU A 562 -22.35 0.37 16.99
CA GLU A 562 -22.46 1.68 16.33
C GLU A 562 -22.54 1.56 14.81
N VAL A 563 -21.69 0.72 14.19
CA VAL A 563 -21.74 0.48 12.74
C VAL A 563 -23.09 -0.09 12.32
N LEU A 564 -23.59 -1.10 13.04
CA LEU A 564 -24.91 -1.67 12.74
C LEU A 564 -26.04 -0.64 12.83
N SER A 565 -25.96 0.28 13.80
CA SER A 565 -26.90 1.41 13.88
C SER A 565 -26.76 2.34 12.66
N TYR A 566 -25.54 2.75 12.31
CA TYR A 566 -25.30 3.68 11.21
C TYR A 566 -25.60 3.11 9.82
N ILE A 567 -25.54 1.79 9.64
CA ILE A 567 -25.95 1.13 8.39
C ILE A 567 -27.44 1.35 8.10
N ASN A 568 -28.28 1.35 9.15
CA ASN A 568 -29.73 1.55 9.00
C ASN A 568 -30.10 3.05 8.89
N ASP A 569 -29.35 3.90 9.56
CA ASP A 569 -29.58 5.35 9.56
C ASP A 569 -28.72 6.05 8.49
N ASN A 570 -27.53 6.51 8.89
CA ASN A 570 -26.48 7.10 8.06
C ASN A 570 -25.22 7.28 8.92
N PHE A 571 -24.04 7.16 8.31
CA PHE A 571 -22.78 7.46 9.00
C PHE A 571 -22.59 8.97 9.21
N PRO A 572 -22.32 9.44 10.45
CA PRO A 572 -22.22 10.86 10.76
C PRO A 572 -20.87 11.50 10.40
N PHE A 573 -20.86 12.82 10.18
CA PHE A 573 -19.66 13.63 10.00
C PHE A 573 -19.02 13.98 11.36
N LYS A 574 -18.40 12.99 12.00
CA LYS A 574 -17.76 13.14 13.31
C LYS A 574 -16.27 12.78 13.22
N PRO A 575 -15.41 13.67 12.71
CA PRO A 575 -13.97 13.45 12.76
C PRO A 575 -13.47 13.57 14.20
N ILE A 576 -12.44 12.78 14.54
CA ILE A 576 -11.86 12.75 15.89
C ILE A 576 -11.28 14.11 16.32
N ASN A 577 -10.73 14.87 15.37
CA ASN A 577 -10.37 16.26 15.56
C ASN A 577 -10.57 17.07 14.26
N ARG A 578 -10.47 18.41 14.33
CA ARG A 578 -10.68 19.28 13.17
C ARG A 578 -9.64 19.07 12.07
N ASN A 579 -8.39 18.82 12.45
CA ASN A 579 -7.27 18.66 11.52
C ASN A 579 -7.36 17.32 10.77
N SER A 580 -8.05 16.32 11.32
CA SER A 580 -8.29 15.02 10.66
C SER A 580 -9.01 15.18 9.31
N CYS A 581 -9.72 16.29 9.09
CA CYS A 581 -10.32 16.57 7.79
C CYS A 581 -9.33 17.13 6.78
N ASP A 582 -8.22 17.75 7.17
CA ASP A 582 -7.29 18.37 6.21
C ASP A 582 -6.44 17.31 5.49
N GLU A 583 -6.14 16.20 6.16
CA GLU A 583 -5.39 15.06 5.61
C GLU A 583 -6.32 13.92 5.11
N CYS A 584 -7.64 14.12 5.15
CA CYS A 584 -8.59 13.09 4.74
C CYS A 584 -8.79 13.09 3.22
N ASN A 585 -8.59 11.93 2.60
CA ASN A 585 -8.84 11.69 1.17
C ASN A 585 -10.27 12.00 0.72
N TYR A 586 -11.23 12.04 1.65
CA TYR A 586 -12.64 12.31 1.37
C TYR A 586 -13.07 13.71 1.82
N SER A 587 -12.13 14.57 2.22
CA SER A 587 -12.41 15.92 2.71
C SER A 587 -13.10 16.78 1.65
N ASP A 588 -12.71 16.67 0.39
CA ASP A 588 -13.32 17.41 -0.71
C ASP A 588 -14.78 17.01 -0.95
N ILE A 589 -15.08 15.72 -0.80
CA ILE A 589 -16.44 15.17 -0.87
C ILE A 589 -17.27 15.68 0.31
N CYS A 590 -16.73 15.59 1.53
CA CYS A 590 -17.42 16.00 2.75
C CYS A 590 -17.69 17.50 2.79
N LEU A 591 -16.67 18.30 2.47
CA LEU A 591 -16.66 19.76 2.62
C LEU A 591 -17.12 20.48 1.35
N ARG A 592 -17.44 19.74 0.29
CA ARG A 592 -17.80 20.29 -1.03
C ARG A 592 -16.76 21.33 -1.50
N ARG A 593 -15.48 21.06 -1.25
CA ARG A 593 -14.36 21.95 -1.60
C ARG A 593 -14.09 22.01 -3.11
N TYR A 594 -14.92 21.34 -3.93
CA TYR A 594 -15.10 21.62 -5.35
C TYR A 594 -15.56 23.07 -5.55
N LYS A 595 -14.66 24.04 -5.38
CA LYS A 595 -14.92 25.44 -5.68
C LYS A 595 -15.11 25.60 -7.20
N THR A 596 -16.31 26.07 -7.51
CA THR A 596 -16.73 26.96 -8.62
C THR A 596 -15.73 27.14 -9.74
#